data_AF-A0A6A4W6F3-F1
#
_entry.id   AF-A0A6A4W6F3-F1
#
_cell.length_a   1.000
_cell.length_b   1.000
_cell.length_c   1.000
_cell.angle_alpha   90.00
_cell.angle_beta   90.00
_cell.angle_gamma   90.00
#
_symmetry.space_group_name_H-M   'P 1'
#
loop_
_entity.id
_entity.type
_entity.pdbx_description
1 polymer ?
#
loop_
_entity_poly.entity_id
_entity_poly.type
_entity_poly.pdbx_seq_one_letter_code
_entity_poly.pdbx_strand_id
1 'polypeptide(L)'
;MEFADFIRTPKCDRVVLHQPLCPPLDGTLCITGHHFIFSSRQEEAQEVWVLHRMIDGVERRPNGMMGGAVAVKCKDLRVLVLDIYGVEEFNNIAHTLETLSNVDDIRLAYPFFFRSNLGGEDDWSEFSTEHEFSKLILSSDEWRISHLNSDFKVCESYPRSVVVPSSVTDEELIRVALFRHGGRFPVLSYRHDKGSILLRSSQPMTGNQRRCREDEKLINAALGSSGQKGYIIDTRTQNLAMSAKVGNYIRQAHRKPGHVSQGS
;
A
#
# COMPACT_ATOMS: atom_id res chain seq x y z
N MET A 1 19.82 2.59 15.38
CA MET A 1 19.81 1.17 14.98
C MET A 1 20.24 1.18 13.54
N GLU A 2 21.44 0.67 13.29
CA GLU A 2 22.05 0.67 11.96
C GLU A 2 21.79 -0.68 11.29
N PHE A 3 21.75 -0.76 9.96
CA PHE A 3 21.52 -2.04 9.26
C PHE A 3 22.56 -3.11 9.62
N ALA A 4 23.77 -2.68 9.98
CA ALA A 4 24.83 -3.57 10.45
C ALA A 4 24.41 -4.39 11.68
N ASP A 5 23.52 -3.87 12.53
CA ASP A 5 23.04 -4.56 13.74
C ASP A 5 22.20 -5.80 13.40
N PHE A 6 21.58 -5.84 12.21
CA PHE A 6 20.71 -6.93 11.76
C PHE A 6 21.45 -8.00 10.95
N ILE A 7 22.64 -7.68 10.44
CA ILE A 7 23.39 -8.54 9.50
C ILE A 7 24.45 -9.31 10.28
N ARG A 8 24.19 -10.59 10.55
CA ARG A 8 25.13 -11.46 11.27
C ARG A 8 26.23 -12.02 10.36
N THR A 9 25.87 -12.34 9.13
CA THR A 9 26.80 -12.86 8.11
C THR A 9 26.60 -12.05 6.83
N PRO A 10 27.43 -11.03 6.56
CA PRO A 10 27.25 -10.14 5.40
C PRO A 10 27.66 -10.80 4.08
N LYS A 11 28.52 -11.81 4.11
CA LYS A 11 28.99 -12.55 2.94
C LYS A 11 29.09 -14.04 3.28
N CYS A 12 28.58 -14.88 2.40
CA CYS A 12 28.68 -16.34 2.50
C CYS A 12 29.07 -16.92 1.14
N ASP A 13 30.17 -17.65 1.12
CA ASP A 13 30.74 -18.28 -0.06
C ASP A 13 30.26 -19.74 -0.21
N ARG A 14 30.22 -20.24 -1.44
CA ARG A 14 29.77 -21.62 -1.77
C ARG A 14 28.29 -21.85 -1.44
N VAL A 15 27.45 -20.86 -1.73
CA VAL A 15 25.99 -21.01 -1.64
C VAL A 15 25.50 -21.55 -2.98
N VAL A 16 24.60 -22.54 -2.94
CA VAL A 16 23.92 -23.01 -4.15
C VAL A 16 22.52 -22.40 -4.22
N LEU A 17 22.28 -21.60 -5.26
CA LEU A 17 20.98 -20.99 -5.52
C LEU A 17 20.18 -21.86 -6.51
N HIS A 18 18.99 -22.28 -6.09
CA HIS A 18 17.99 -22.89 -6.98
C HIS A 18 16.91 -21.86 -7.32
N GLN A 19 16.69 -21.68 -8.62
CA GLN A 19 15.64 -20.82 -9.17
C GLN A 19 14.62 -21.65 -9.95
N PRO A 20 13.37 -21.21 -10.04
CA PRO A 20 12.37 -21.89 -10.86
C PRO A 20 12.84 -22.01 -12.30
N LEU A 21 12.76 -23.23 -12.86
CA LEU A 21 13.07 -23.53 -14.28
C LEU A 21 14.52 -23.24 -14.71
N CYS A 22 15.43 -22.98 -13.78
CA CYS A 22 16.86 -22.77 -14.07
C CYS A 22 17.71 -23.86 -13.42
N PRO A 23 18.88 -24.18 -13.99
CA PRO A 23 19.85 -25.04 -13.31
C PRO A 23 20.35 -24.38 -12.01
N PRO A 24 20.79 -25.18 -11.02
CA PRO A 24 21.38 -24.65 -9.79
C PRO A 24 22.65 -23.85 -10.09
N LEU A 25 22.83 -22.73 -9.40
CA LEU A 25 23.99 -21.85 -9.54
C LEU A 25 24.83 -21.92 -8.26
N ASP A 26 26.14 -22.19 -8.39
CA ASP A 26 27.10 -22.03 -7.30
C ASP A 26 27.64 -20.60 -7.32
N GLY A 27 27.66 -19.96 -6.14
CA GLY A 27 28.04 -18.58 -6.04
C GLY A 27 28.30 -18.11 -4.62
N THR A 28 28.31 -16.79 -4.51
CA THR A 28 28.50 -16.06 -3.26
C THR A 28 27.24 -15.25 -2.98
N LEU A 29 26.72 -15.37 -1.77
CA LEU A 29 25.63 -14.57 -1.25
C LEU A 29 26.19 -13.39 -0.45
N CYS A 30 25.78 -12.19 -0.80
CA CYS A 30 26.08 -10.94 -0.09
C CYS A 30 24.77 -10.35 0.44
N ILE A 31 24.74 -9.98 1.72
CA ILE A 31 23.58 -9.33 2.34
C ILE A 31 23.95 -7.89 2.69
N THR A 32 23.14 -6.96 2.19
CA THR A 32 23.20 -5.53 2.47
C THR A 32 21.98 -5.12 3.30
N GLY A 33 21.88 -3.84 3.67
CA GLY A 33 20.72 -3.33 4.41
C GLY A 33 19.38 -3.43 3.68
N HIS A 34 19.37 -3.49 2.34
CA HIS A 34 18.14 -3.47 1.54
C HIS A 34 17.99 -4.64 0.57
N HIS A 35 19.10 -5.28 0.20
CA HIS A 35 19.12 -6.37 -0.75
C HIS A 35 19.92 -7.54 -0.19
N PHE A 36 19.56 -8.76 -0.58
CA PHE A 36 20.57 -9.79 -0.77
C PHE A 36 20.90 -9.89 -2.26
N ILE A 37 22.17 -10.16 -2.53
CA ILE A 37 22.76 -10.23 -3.87
C ILE A 37 23.46 -11.57 -3.95
N PHE A 38 23.04 -12.41 -4.89
CA PHE A 38 23.73 -13.64 -5.21
C PHE A 38 24.53 -13.44 -6.50
N SER A 39 25.82 -13.76 -6.50
CA SER A 39 26.69 -13.66 -7.67
C SER A 39 27.26 -15.05 -8.00
N SER A 40 26.99 -15.54 -9.21
CA SER A 40 27.45 -16.86 -9.67
C SER A 40 28.95 -16.85 -9.98
N ARG A 41 29.62 -18.00 -9.79
CA ARG A 41 31.05 -18.18 -10.08
C ARG A 41 31.35 -18.68 -11.52
N GLN A 42 30.37 -18.68 -12.42
CA GLN A 42 30.51 -19.15 -13.79
C GLN A 42 31.08 -18.06 -14.73
N GLU A 43 31.56 -18.44 -15.92
CA GLU A 43 32.22 -17.53 -16.89
C GLU A 43 31.34 -16.34 -17.30
N GLU A 44 30.02 -16.52 -17.35
CA GLU A 44 29.05 -15.42 -17.41
C GLU A 44 28.53 -15.15 -16.00
N ALA A 45 29.07 -14.13 -15.33
CA ALA A 45 28.69 -13.77 -13.97
C ALA A 45 27.20 -13.35 -13.92
N GLN A 46 26.32 -14.30 -13.62
CA GLN A 46 24.91 -14.03 -13.35
C GLN A 46 24.73 -13.50 -11.93
N GLU A 47 24.04 -12.37 -11.80
CA GLU A 47 23.68 -11.78 -10.52
C GLU A 47 22.17 -11.81 -10.29
N VAL A 48 21.77 -12.22 -9.09
CA VAL A 48 20.37 -12.19 -8.64
C VAL A 48 20.26 -11.23 -7.47
N TRP A 49 19.51 -10.16 -7.68
CA TRP A 49 19.28 -9.12 -6.69
C TRP A 49 17.85 -9.22 -6.17
N VAL A 50 17.68 -9.27 -4.86
CA VAL A 50 16.36 -9.33 -4.22
C VAL A 50 16.31 -8.30 -3.10
N LEU A 51 15.36 -7.38 -3.22
CA LEU A 51 14.99 -6.45 -2.16
C LEU A 51 14.40 -7.23 -0.98
N HIS A 52 14.84 -6.95 0.25
CA HIS A 52 14.28 -7.58 1.45
C HIS A 52 12.77 -7.35 1.57
N ARG A 53 12.27 -6.20 1.10
CA ARG A 53 10.84 -5.86 1.06
C ARG A 53 10.03 -6.75 0.09
N MET A 54 10.68 -7.39 -0.87
CA MET A 54 10.05 -8.35 -1.81
C MET A 54 9.96 -9.75 -1.23
N ILE A 55 10.65 -10.03 -0.12
CA ILE A 55 10.50 -11.30 0.61
C ILE A 55 9.15 -11.28 1.32
N ASP A 56 8.33 -12.28 1.03
CA ASP A 56 7.06 -12.56 1.68
C ASP A 56 7.23 -13.49 2.88
N GLY A 57 8.14 -14.46 2.76
CA GLY A 57 8.45 -15.38 3.84
C GLY A 57 9.79 -16.10 3.65
N VAL A 58 10.37 -16.51 4.76
CA VAL A 58 11.61 -17.30 4.81
C VAL A 58 11.29 -18.61 5.51
N GLU A 59 11.65 -19.73 4.87
CA GLU A 59 11.43 -21.07 5.39
C GLU A 59 12.78 -21.78 5.56
N ARG A 60 13.02 -22.30 6.76
CA ARG A 60 14.27 -22.96 7.15
C ARG A 60 14.16 -24.47 6.98
N ARG A 61 15.07 -25.09 6.24
CA ARG A 61 15.16 -26.54 6.04
C ARG A 61 16.55 -27.04 6.49
N PRO A 62 16.76 -27.25 7.80
CA PRO A 62 18.05 -27.69 8.33
C PRO A 62 18.40 -29.11 7.87
N ASN A 63 19.70 -29.36 7.65
CA ASN A 63 20.26 -30.66 7.28
C ASN A 63 21.37 -31.10 8.26
N GLY A 64 21.00 -31.19 9.54
CA GLY A 64 21.92 -31.60 10.61
C GLY A 64 23.12 -30.66 10.75
N MET A 65 24.31 -31.22 10.94
CA MET A 65 25.55 -30.45 11.13
C MET A 65 26.13 -29.85 9.83
N MET A 66 25.56 -30.19 8.66
CA MET A 66 26.08 -29.72 7.38
C MET A 66 25.56 -28.34 6.96
N GLY A 67 24.62 -27.76 7.71
CA GLY A 67 23.92 -26.52 7.34
C GLY A 67 22.47 -26.80 6.97
N GLY A 68 22.00 -26.29 5.83
CA GLY A 68 20.63 -26.50 5.36
C GLY A 68 20.24 -25.62 4.18
N ALA A 69 18.96 -25.69 3.80
CA ALA A 69 18.39 -24.89 2.72
C ALA A 69 17.46 -23.80 3.27
N VAL A 70 17.61 -22.56 2.80
CA VAL A 70 16.73 -21.44 3.12
C VAL A 70 15.87 -21.13 1.90
N ALA A 71 14.57 -21.39 1.99
CA ALA A 71 13.63 -21.07 0.93
C ALA A 71 13.05 -19.67 1.15
N VAL A 72 13.37 -18.75 0.24
CA VAL A 72 12.92 -17.36 0.20
C VAL A 72 11.73 -17.26 -0.76
N LYS A 73 10.54 -17.04 -0.21
CA LYS A 73 9.30 -16.83 -0.96
C LYS A 73 9.16 -15.34 -1.25
N CYS A 74 9.03 -14.98 -2.52
CA CYS A 74 8.97 -13.59 -2.97
C CYS A 74 7.54 -13.20 -3.38
N LYS A 75 7.23 -11.90 -3.26
CA LYS A 75 5.92 -11.31 -3.63
C LYS A 75 5.63 -11.35 -5.13
N ASP A 76 6.65 -11.61 -5.96
CA ASP A 76 6.55 -11.86 -7.40
C ASP A 76 6.34 -13.35 -7.73
N LEU A 77 5.92 -14.16 -6.74
CA LEU A 77 5.63 -15.58 -6.84
C LEU A 77 6.85 -16.49 -7.08
N ARG A 78 8.06 -15.94 -7.09
CA ARG A 78 9.29 -16.75 -7.16
C ARG A 78 9.60 -17.36 -5.79
N VAL A 79 10.09 -18.60 -5.80
CA VAL A 79 10.67 -19.26 -4.64
C VAL A 79 12.14 -19.55 -4.94
N LEU A 80 13.02 -18.89 -4.22
CA LEU A 80 14.47 -19.04 -4.35
C LEU A 80 14.95 -19.91 -3.19
N VAL A 81 15.71 -20.97 -3.47
CA VAL A 81 16.25 -21.85 -2.42
C VAL A 81 17.77 -21.67 -2.36
N LEU A 82 18.26 -21.30 -1.18
CA LEU A 82 19.68 -21.09 -0.90
C LEU A 82 20.18 -22.27 -0.07
N ASP A 83 20.96 -23.17 -0.66
CA ASP A 83 21.67 -24.20 0.10
C ASP A 83 22.94 -23.59 0.69
N ILE A 84 23.03 -23.63 2.02
CA ILE A 84 24.09 -23.00 2.80
C ILE A 84 24.79 -24.09 3.61
N TYR A 85 26.11 -24.16 3.48
CA TYR A 85 26.95 -25.03 4.27
C TYR A 85 27.32 -24.39 5.60
N GLY A 86 27.31 -25.19 6.66
CA GLY A 86 27.60 -24.72 8.02
C GLY A 86 26.33 -24.31 8.78
N VAL A 87 26.20 -24.82 10.00
CA VAL A 87 25.02 -24.57 10.86
C VAL A 87 24.95 -23.11 11.29
N GLU A 88 26.09 -22.49 11.54
CA GLU A 88 26.16 -21.10 11.99
C GLU A 88 25.72 -20.15 10.86
N GLU A 89 26.31 -20.29 9.67
CA GLU A 89 25.98 -19.48 8.49
C GLU A 89 24.52 -19.65 8.08
N PHE A 90 24.02 -20.89 8.06
CA PHE A 90 22.62 -21.20 7.78
C PHE A 90 21.67 -20.44 8.72
N ASN A 91 21.91 -20.52 10.03
CA ASN A 91 21.07 -19.86 11.03
C ASN A 91 21.18 -18.34 10.97
N ASN A 92 22.39 -17.82 10.76
CA ASN A 92 22.65 -16.39 10.66
C ASN A 92 21.99 -15.78 9.44
N ILE A 93 22.12 -16.40 8.26
CA ILE A 93 21.49 -15.91 7.03
C ILE A 93 19.97 -15.98 7.14
N ALA A 94 19.42 -17.12 7.57
CA ALA A 94 17.97 -17.26 7.72
C ALA A 94 17.39 -16.20 8.67
N HIS A 95 18.05 -15.98 9.82
CA HIS A 95 17.64 -14.95 10.76
C HIS A 95 17.78 -13.53 10.18
N THR A 96 18.90 -13.21 9.55
CA THR A 96 19.10 -11.88 8.94
C THR A 96 18.07 -11.59 7.86
N LEU A 97 17.75 -12.56 6.99
CA LEU A 97 16.71 -12.38 5.97
C LEU A 97 15.32 -12.18 6.58
N GLU A 98 14.96 -12.98 7.60
CA GLU A 98 13.70 -12.82 8.34
C GLU A 98 13.61 -11.44 9.03
N THR A 99 14.70 -10.98 9.65
CA THR A 99 14.73 -9.69 10.33
C THR A 99 14.63 -8.53 9.34
N LEU A 100 15.42 -8.55 8.27
CA LEU A 100 15.45 -7.47 7.28
C LEU A 100 14.17 -7.39 6.44
N SER A 101 13.49 -8.52 6.18
CA SER A 101 12.19 -8.52 5.48
C SER A 101 11.06 -7.90 6.31
N ASN A 102 11.20 -7.90 7.64
CA ASN A 102 10.19 -7.45 8.60
C ASN A 102 10.54 -6.12 9.29
N VAL A 103 11.46 -5.33 8.73
CA VAL A 103 11.73 -3.98 9.25
C VAL A 103 10.51 -3.08 9.01
N ASP A 104 9.87 -2.67 10.11
CA ASP A 104 8.66 -1.84 10.10
C ASP A 104 8.94 -0.33 10.09
N ASP A 105 10.17 0.11 10.38
CA ASP A 105 10.51 1.53 10.37
C ASP A 105 10.64 2.04 8.92
N ILE A 106 9.68 2.88 8.51
CA ILE A 106 9.64 3.47 7.17
C ILE A 106 10.89 4.30 6.85
N ARG A 107 11.55 4.88 7.85
CA ARG A 107 12.78 5.67 7.67
C ARG A 107 13.97 4.82 7.25
N LEU A 108 13.86 3.50 7.45
CA LEU A 108 14.81 2.48 7.01
C LEU A 108 14.41 1.86 5.66
N ALA A 109 13.40 2.39 4.97
CA ALA A 109 13.05 1.89 3.64
C ALA A 109 14.06 2.34 2.59
N TYR A 110 14.36 1.45 1.63
CA TYR A 110 15.32 1.70 0.55
C TYR A 110 15.15 3.04 -0.19
N PRO A 111 13.93 3.54 -0.48
CA PRO A 111 13.76 4.83 -1.15
C PRO A 111 14.41 6.03 -0.45
N PHE A 112 14.61 5.99 0.87
CA PHE A 112 15.30 7.07 1.62
C PHE A 112 16.83 7.03 1.47
N PHE A 113 17.38 5.88 1.06
CA PHE A 113 18.82 5.67 0.87
C PHE A 113 19.21 5.67 -0.60
N PHE A 114 18.24 5.47 -1.50
CA PHE A 114 18.46 5.49 -2.93
C PHE A 114 18.89 6.88 -3.40
N ARG A 115 20.04 6.94 -4.07
CA ARG A 115 20.53 8.14 -4.75
C ARG A 115 20.55 7.83 -6.24
N SER A 116 19.65 8.48 -6.98
CA SER A 116 19.65 8.38 -8.44
C SER A 116 20.86 9.14 -8.99
N ASN A 117 21.62 8.50 -9.87
CA ASN A 117 22.66 9.17 -10.68
C ASN A 117 22.09 9.76 -11.98
N LEU A 118 20.80 9.54 -12.24
CA LEU A 118 20.09 10.18 -13.33
C LEU A 118 19.90 11.64 -12.90
N GLY A 119 20.79 12.52 -13.36
CA GLY A 119 20.59 13.96 -13.24
C GLY A 119 19.27 14.31 -13.93
N GLY A 120 18.28 14.69 -13.14
CA GLY A 120 16.92 14.91 -13.58
C GLY A 120 16.22 15.85 -12.62
N GLU A 121 15.35 16.69 -13.19
CA GLU A 121 14.55 17.67 -12.48
C GLU A 121 13.67 17.02 -11.40
N ASP A 122 13.08 17.84 -10.53
CA ASP A 122 12.19 17.36 -9.48
C ASP A 122 10.85 16.87 -10.09
N ASP A 123 10.83 15.60 -10.52
CA ASP A 123 9.67 14.92 -11.14
C ASP A 123 8.43 14.94 -10.23
N TRP A 124 8.57 15.20 -8.92
CA TRP A 124 7.43 15.34 -8.01
C TRP A 124 6.51 16.51 -8.39
N SER A 125 7.00 17.47 -9.18
CA SER A 125 6.24 18.62 -9.66
C SER A 125 5.49 18.39 -10.98
N GLU A 126 5.73 17.28 -11.68
CA GLU A 126 5.10 16.99 -12.98
C GLU A 126 3.57 16.84 -12.86
N PHE A 127 3.10 16.26 -11.75
CA PHE A 127 1.68 16.09 -11.48
C PHE A 127 1.16 17.11 -10.46
N SER A 128 0.28 18.01 -10.90
CA SER A 128 -0.48 18.90 -10.01
C SER A 128 -1.95 18.50 -9.95
N THR A 129 -2.40 18.03 -8.79
CA THR A 129 -3.80 17.67 -8.53
C THR A 129 -4.76 18.81 -8.85
N GLU A 130 -4.41 20.05 -8.50
CA GLU A 130 -5.26 21.22 -8.77
C GLU A 130 -5.36 21.49 -10.28
N HIS A 131 -4.25 21.37 -11.00
CA HIS A 131 -4.24 21.53 -12.46
C HIS A 131 -5.13 20.48 -13.15
N GLU A 132 -5.06 19.22 -12.72
CA GLU A 132 -5.93 18.16 -13.26
C GLU A 132 -7.41 18.35 -12.89
N PHE A 133 -7.70 18.83 -11.67
CA PHE A 133 -9.07 19.18 -11.29
C PHE A 133 -9.62 20.36 -12.10
N SER A 134 -8.81 21.39 -12.37
CA SER A 134 -9.21 22.50 -13.22
C SER A 134 -9.60 22.03 -14.62
N LYS A 135 -8.86 21.08 -15.21
CA LYS A 135 -9.23 20.48 -16.51
C LYS A 135 -10.59 19.79 -16.46
N LEU A 136 -10.89 19.04 -15.39
CA LEU A 136 -12.15 18.30 -15.25
C LEU A 136 -13.38 19.21 -15.16
N ILE A 137 -13.24 20.39 -14.54
CA ILE A 137 -14.35 21.32 -14.31
C ILE A 137 -14.38 22.52 -15.25
N LEU A 138 -13.37 22.68 -16.13
CA LEU A 138 -13.22 23.85 -17.01
C LEU A 138 -14.48 24.20 -17.81
N SER A 139 -15.27 23.20 -18.16
CA SER A 139 -16.49 23.33 -18.97
C SER A 139 -17.80 23.24 -18.18
N SER A 140 -17.78 23.38 -16.85
CA SER A 140 -19.01 23.36 -16.03
C SER A 140 -18.87 24.12 -14.72
N ASP A 141 -19.78 25.06 -14.49
CA ASP A 141 -19.94 25.77 -13.22
C ASP A 141 -20.68 24.92 -12.16
N GLU A 142 -21.13 23.71 -12.51
CA GLU A 142 -21.84 22.80 -11.60
C GLU A 142 -20.89 22.13 -10.59
N TRP A 143 -19.58 22.23 -10.79
CA TRP A 143 -18.55 21.62 -9.95
C TRP A 143 -17.60 22.67 -9.41
N ARG A 144 -17.15 22.47 -8.16
CA ARG A 144 -16.15 23.30 -7.51
C ARG A 144 -15.05 22.46 -6.89
N ILE A 145 -13.87 23.04 -6.79
CA ILE A 145 -12.79 22.52 -5.95
C ILE A 145 -13.07 22.95 -4.50
N SER A 146 -13.11 21.99 -3.59
CA SER A 146 -13.15 22.24 -2.16
C SER A 146 -11.80 21.93 -1.53
N HIS A 147 -11.36 22.81 -0.63
CA HIS A 147 -10.15 22.66 0.18
C HIS A 147 -10.47 22.25 1.63
N LEU A 148 -11.70 21.77 1.89
CA LEU A 148 -12.15 21.35 3.22
C LEU A 148 -11.24 20.31 3.87
N ASN A 149 -10.50 19.53 3.07
CA ASN A 149 -9.63 18.45 3.52
C ASN A 149 -8.14 18.81 3.45
N SER A 150 -7.78 20.10 3.37
CA SER A 150 -6.40 20.57 3.21
C SER A 150 -5.44 20.09 4.31
N ASP A 151 -5.96 19.87 5.52
CA ASP A 151 -5.26 19.35 6.70
C ASP A 151 -5.61 17.89 7.02
N PHE A 152 -6.29 17.19 6.11
CA PHE A 152 -6.69 15.78 6.21
C PHE A 152 -7.64 15.44 7.38
N LYS A 153 -8.24 16.43 8.05
CA LYS A 153 -9.10 16.19 9.23
C LYS A 153 -10.46 15.60 8.90
N VAL A 154 -11.02 15.88 7.71
CA VAL A 154 -12.35 15.38 7.33
C VAL A 154 -12.26 13.96 6.79
N CYS A 155 -11.23 13.66 6.00
CA CYS A 155 -10.92 12.32 5.54
C CYS A 155 -9.40 12.16 5.35
N GLU A 156 -8.78 11.41 6.27
CA GLU A 156 -7.32 11.16 6.29
C GLU A 156 -6.80 10.48 5.01
N SER A 157 -7.68 9.78 4.28
CA SER A 157 -7.34 8.94 3.13
C SER A 157 -7.78 9.53 1.79
N TYR A 158 -8.24 10.78 1.79
CA TYR A 158 -8.53 11.59 0.60
C TYR A 158 -7.41 12.62 0.36
N PRO A 159 -7.27 13.13 -0.87
CA PRO A 159 -6.38 14.24 -1.17
C PRO A 159 -6.77 15.53 -0.42
N ARG A 160 -5.86 16.51 -0.43
CA ARG A 160 -6.03 17.83 0.22
C ARG A 160 -7.21 18.61 -0.35
N SER A 161 -7.38 18.56 -1.67
CA SER A 161 -8.50 19.15 -2.38
C SER A 161 -9.34 18.05 -2.99
N VAL A 162 -10.64 18.31 -3.15
CA VAL A 162 -11.60 17.39 -3.78
C VAL A 162 -12.55 18.16 -4.67
N VAL A 163 -13.10 17.50 -5.69
CA VAL A 163 -14.10 18.10 -6.59
C VAL A 163 -15.49 17.59 -6.23
N VAL A 164 -16.40 18.55 -6.03
CA VAL A 164 -17.77 18.34 -5.50
C VAL A 164 -18.75 19.27 -6.22
N PRO A 165 -20.07 19.00 -6.19
CA PRO A 165 -21.05 19.90 -6.78
C PRO A 165 -21.04 21.30 -6.12
N SER A 166 -21.11 22.35 -6.94
CA SER A 166 -21.07 23.75 -6.50
C SER A 166 -22.18 24.12 -5.51
N SER A 167 -23.33 23.45 -5.59
CA SER A 167 -24.50 23.68 -4.73
C SER A 167 -24.42 23.06 -3.33
N VAL A 168 -23.36 22.31 -3.03
CA VAL A 168 -23.15 21.64 -1.73
C VAL A 168 -22.08 22.39 -0.96
N THR A 169 -22.36 22.80 0.29
CA THR A 169 -21.40 23.56 1.11
C THR A 169 -20.41 22.64 1.84
N ASP A 170 -19.29 23.19 2.32
CA ASP A 170 -18.31 22.39 3.07
C ASP A 170 -18.89 21.86 4.40
N GLU A 171 -19.80 22.60 5.05
CA GLU A 171 -20.51 22.13 6.26
C GLU A 171 -21.42 20.94 5.96
N GLU A 172 -22.07 20.91 4.79
CA GLU A 172 -22.84 19.76 4.34
C GLU A 172 -21.92 18.56 4.07
N LEU A 173 -20.77 18.78 3.44
CA LEU A 173 -19.78 17.72 3.18
C LEU A 173 -19.24 17.11 4.49
N ILE A 174 -19.04 17.90 5.53
CA ILE A 174 -18.67 17.38 6.86
C ILE A 174 -19.76 16.43 7.40
N ARG A 175 -21.04 16.77 7.25
CA ARG A 175 -22.15 15.88 7.66
C ARG A 175 -22.19 14.59 6.83
N VAL A 176 -21.92 14.68 5.52
CA VAL A 176 -21.81 13.52 4.63
C VAL A 176 -20.63 12.63 5.03
N ALA A 177 -19.48 13.22 5.33
CA ALA A 177 -18.29 12.50 5.76
C ALA A 177 -18.57 11.67 7.02
N LEU A 178 -19.28 12.23 8.00
CA LEU A 178 -19.68 11.50 9.22
C LEU A 178 -20.62 10.32 8.95
N PHE A 179 -21.35 10.34 7.83
CA PHE A 179 -22.22 9.25 7.41
C PHE A 179 -21.51 8.20 6.54
N ARG A 180 -20.31 8.48 6.04
CA ARG A 180 -19.56 7.61 5.12
C ARG A 180 -18.42 6.94 5.85
N HIS A 181 -18.20 5.66 5.61
CA HIS A 181 -17.14 4.91 6.28
C HIS A 181 -15.77 5.56 6.01
N GLY A 182 -15.02 5.87 7.08
CA GLY A 182 -13.72 6.55 7.00
C GLY A 182 -13.78 7.98 6.44
N GLY A 183 -14.94 8.65 6.46
CA GLY A 183 -15.07 10.02 5.95
C GLY A 183 -15.04 10.13 4.43
N ARG A 184 -15.03 9.01 3.69
CA ARG A 184 -14.85 8.98 2.23
C ARG A 184 -16.17 9.27 1.50
N PHE A 185 -16.60 10.52 1.54
CA PHE A 185 -17.82 11.00 0.88
C PHE A 185 -17.69 10.98 -0.66
N PRO A 186 -18.82 10.97 -1.42
CA PRO A 186 -18.80 11.05 -2.87
C PRO A 186 -18.00 12.25 -3.41
N VAL A 187 -16.98 11.96 -4.22
CA VAL A 187 -16.14 12.96 -4.91
C VAL A 187 -16.01 12.62 -6.39
N LEU A 188 -15.91 13.65 -7.24
CA LEU A 188 -15.71 13.47 -8.68
C LEU A 188 -14.35 12.83 -8.96
N SER A 189 -14.36 11.76 -9.73
CA SER A 189 -13.16 11.03 -10.16
C SER A 189 -12.89 11.16 -11.65
N TYR A 190 -13.95 11.30 -12.45
CA TYR A 190 -13.87 11.48 -13.89
C TYR A 190 -15.13 12.17 -14.40
N ARG A 191 -14.98 12.96 -15.47
CA ARG A 191 -16.07 13.57 -16.21
C ARG A 191 -15.78 13.42 -17.70
N HIS A 192 -16.75 12.90 -18.43
CA HIS A 192 -16.73 12.78 -19.88
C HIS A 192 -17.24 14.07 -20.51
N ASP A 193 -16.74 14.44 -21.68
CA ASP A 193 -17.09 15.70 -22.37
C ASP A 193 -18.59 15.82 -22.69
N LYS A 194 -19.27 14.68 -22.85
CA LYS A 194 -20.74 14.62 -23.04
C LYS A 194 -21.56 14.72 -21.74
N GLY A 195 -20.91 14.96 -20.60
CA GLY A 195 -21.56 15.23 -19.31
C GLY A 195 -21.70 14.02 -18.37
N SER A 196 -21.36 12.80 -18.78
CA SER A 196 -21.35 11.65 -17.87
C SER A 196 -20.24 11.77 -16.83
N ILE A 197 -20.53 11.41 -15.59
CA ILE A 197 -19.58 11.52 -14.47
C ILE A 197 -19.35 10.17 -13.79
N LEU A 198 -18.18 10.02 -13.19
CA LEU A 198 -17.87 8.94 -12.25
C LEU A 198 -17.54 9.56 -10.90
N LEU A 199 -18.31 9.16 -9.89
CA LEU A 199 -18.02 9.46 -8.49
C LEU A 199 -17.43 8.24 -7.81
N ARG A 200 -16.61 8.47 -6.79
CA ARG A 200 -16.15 7.42 -5.87
C ARG A 200 -16.43 7.82 -4.43
N SER A 201 -16.75 6.82 -3.60
CA SER A 201 -17.00 6.98 -2.16
C SER A 201 -16.77 5.67 -1.43
N SER A 202 -16.76 5.69 -0.09
CA SER A 202 -16.99 4.48 0.70
C SER A 202 -18.48 4.16 0.85
N GLN A 203 -18.77 3.01 1.45
CA GLN A 203 -20.12 2.63 1.81
C GLN A 203 -20.75 3.65 2.80
N PRO A 204 -22.05 3.90 2.68
CA PRO A 204 -22.78 4.67 3.68
C PRO A 204 -22.98 3.85 4.96
N MET A 205 -22.93 4.50 6.12
CA MET A 205 -23.13 3.90 7.44
C MET A 205 -24.63 3.76 7.75
N THR A 206 -25.34 3.02 6.89
CA THR A 206 -26.81 2.94 6.92
C THR A 206 -27.38 2.17 8.10
N GLY A 207 -26.59 1.39 8.85
CA GLY A 207 -26.95 0.81 10.16
C GLY A 207 -28.43 0.46 10.35
N ASN A 208 -29.02 0.91 11.47
CA ASN A 208 -30.46 0.87 11.79
C ASN A 208 -31.29 1.77 10.84
N GLN A 209 -31.23 1.55 9.53
CA GLN A 209 -31.95 2.32 8.50
C GLN A 209 -31.72 3.84 8.59
N ARG A 210 -30.53 4.26 9.04
CA ARG A 210 -30.17 5.68 9.11
C ARG A 210 -30.06 6.23 7.69
N ARG A 211 -30.70 7.38 7.47
CA ARG A 211 -30.59 8.20 6.25
C ARG A 211 -29.85 9.48 6.58
N CYS A 212 -29.14 10.02 5.61
CA CYS A 212 -28.47 11.31 5.71
C CYS A 212 -28.99 12.20 4.59
N ARG A 213 -29.67 13.29 4.96
CA ARG A 213 -30.27 14.23 4.01
C ARG A 213 -29.21 14.91 3.15
N GLU A 214 -28.06 15.23 3.74
CA GLU A 214 -26.94 15.85 3.06
C GLU A 214 -26.26 14.89 2.07
N ASP A 215 -26.15 13.60 2.42
CA ASP A 215 -25.64 12.57 1.49
C ASP A 215 -26.57 12.42 0.28
N GLU A 216 -27.89 12.35 0.52
CA GLU A 216 -28.88 12.32 -0.55
C GLU A 216 -28.85 13.60 -1.41
N LYS A 217 -28.72 14.77 -0.77
CA LYS A 217 -28.57 16.06 -1.47
C LYS A 217 -27.32 16.05 -2.36
N LEU A 218 -26.20 15.57 -1.86
CA LEU A 218 -24.94 15.51 -2.61
C LEU A 218 -25.05 14.60 -3.84
N ILE A 219 -25.64 13.40 -3.68
CA ILE A 219 -25.86 12.48 -4.80
C ILE A 219 -26.81 13.11 -5.83
N ASN A 220 -27.90 13.71 -5.39
CA ASN A 220 -28.87 14.35 -6.27
C ASN A 220 -28.28 15.56 -7.00
N ALA A 221 -27.45 16.37 -6.33
CA ALA A 221 -26.75 17.49 -6.95
C ALA A 221 -25.81 17.02 -8.07
N ALA A 222 -25.15 15.87 -7.88
CA ALA A 222 -24.29 15.29 -8.91
C ALA A 222 -25.05 14.73 -10.13
N LEU A 223 -26.32 14.32 -9.97
CA LEU A 223 -27.16 13.89 -11.09
C LEU A 223 -27.71 15.06 -11.92
N GLY A 224 -27.57 16.29 -11.42
CA GLY A 224 -28.07 17.49 -12.06
C GLY A 224 -29.60 17.63 -12.01
N SER A 225 -30.12 18.71 -12.58
CA SER A 225 -31.54 19.07 -12.53
C SER A 225 -32.44 18.33 -13.53
N SER A 226 -31.88 17.47 -14.39
CA SER A 226 -32.56 16.91 -15.57
C SER A 226 -33.31 15.59 -15.33
N GLY A 227 -33.48 15.17 -14.07
CA GLY A 227 -34.19 13.92 -13.74
C GLY A 227 -33.47 12.66 -14.21
N GLN A 228 -32.17 12.77 -14.49
CA GLN A 228 -31.34 11.64 -14.92
C GLN A 228 -31.16 10.64 -13.78
N LYS A 229 -31.18 9.35 -14.13
CA LYS A 229 -30.89 8.26 -13.19
C LYS A 229 -29.41 7.93 -13.25
N GLY A 230 -28.80 7.80 -12.07
CA GLY A 230 -27.45 7.26 -11.92
C GLY A 230 -27.45 5.81 -11.48
N TYR A 231 -26.26 5.21 -11.49
CA TYR A 231 -26.02 3.87 -10.97
C TYR A 231 -25.13 3.95 -9.73
N ILE A 232 -25.48 3.19 -8.70
CA ILE A 232 -24.60 2.91 -7.56
C ILE A 232 -24.07 1.49 -7.74
N ILE A 233 -22.76 1.37 -8.02
CA ILE A 233 -22.09 0.09 -8.23
C ILE A 233 -21.33 -0.25 -6.96
N ASP A 234 -21.87 -1.16 -6.15
CA ASP A 234 -21.13 -1.80 -5.06
C ASP A 234 -20.36 -2.99 -5.63
N THR A 235 -19.03 -2.98 -5.51
CA THR A 235 -18.16 -4.00 -6.10
C THR A 235 -18.13 -5.30 -5.28
N ARG A 236 -18.84 -5.35 -4.15
CA ARG A 236 -18.92 -6.54 -3.29
C ARG A 236 -20.07 -7.44 -3.70
N THR A 237 -20.00 -8.70 -3.26
CA THR A 237 -21.15 -9.60 -3.32
C THR A 237 -22.27 -9.08 -2.42
N GLN A 238 -23.52 -9.41 -2.77
CA GLN A 238 -24.70 -8.97 -2.02
C GLN A 238 -24.64 -9.36 -0.53
N ASN A 239 -24.14 -10.56 -0.23
CA ASN A 239 -23.97 -11.05 1.15
C ASN A 239 -22.99 -10.17 1.96
N LEU A 240 -21.83 -9.87 1.39
CA LEU A 240 -20.84 -9.01 2.07
C LEU A 240 -21.35 -7.58 2.25
N ALA A 241 -22.08 -7.05 1.27
CA ALA A 241 -22.71 -5.73 1.37
C ALA A 241 -23.78 -5.69 2.47
N MET A 242 -24.59 -6.74 2.63
CA MET A 242 -25.60 -6.84 3.70
C MET A 242 -24.96 -6.95 5.09
N SER A 243 -23.94 -7.80 5.26
CA SER A 243 -23.22 -7.94 6.54
C SER A 243 -22.53 -6.64 6.96
N ALA A 244 -21.99 -5.87 6.01
CA ALA A 244 -21.33 -4.61 6.30
C ALA A 244 -22.27 -3.49 6.78
N LYS A 245 -23.59 -3.59 6.50
CA LYS A 245 -24.59 -2.64 7.01
C LYS A 245 -24.86 -2.82 8.51
N VAL A 246 -24.75 -4.07 8.99
CA VAL A 246 -25.01 -4.44 10.39
C VAL A 246 -23.78 -4.16 11.26
N GLY A 247 -22.58 -4.25 10.67
CA GLY A 247 -21.34 -3.96 11.36
C GLY A 247 -21.01 -2.46 11.38
N ASN A 248 -20.95 -1.87 12.58
CA ASN A 248 -19.95 -0.83 12.89
C ASN A 248 -18.53 -1.44 12.79
N TYR A 249 -18.21 -2.08 11.65
CA TYR A 249 -16.93 -2.71 11.44
C TYR A 249 -15.92 -1.58 11.20
N ILE A 250 -14.99 -1.49 12.15
CA ILE A 250 -13.87 -0.54 12.26
C ILE A 250 -14.24 0.77 12.99
N ARG A 251 -14.59 0.66 14.28
CA ARG A 251 -14.07 1.57 15.32
C ARG A 251 -12.72 1.10 15.89
N GLN A 252 -12.18 -0.04 15.43
CA GLN A 252 -10.89 -0.57 15.88
C GLN A 252 -9.76 -0.13 14.96
N ALA A 253 -9.29 1.11 15.12
CA ALA A 253 -7.93 1.51 14.71
C ALA A 253 -7.35 2.69 15.50
N HIS A 254 -8.00 3.17 16.57
CA HIS A 254 -7.29 3.93 17.60
C HIS A 254 -6.74 2.96 18.65
N ARG A 255 -5.68 2.22 18.29
CA ARG A 255 -4.74 1.71 19.30
C ARG A 255 -4.05 2.94 19.89
N LYS A 256 -4.56 3.41 21.04
CA LYS A 256 -3.74 4.24 21.94
C LYS A 256 -2.51 3.41 22.33
N PRO A 257 -1.28 3.92 22.18
CA PRO A 257 -0.10 3.22 22.69
C PRO A 257 -0.08 3.35 24.21
N GLY A 258 0.08 2.21 24.89
CA GLY A 258 0.48 2.15 26.30
C GLY A 258 -0.66 2.04 27.31
N HIS A 259 -1.02 0.82 27.66
CA HIS A 259 -1.19 0.47 29.08
C HIS A 259 -0.70 -0.95 29.31
N VAL A 260 0.41 -1.03 30.04
CA VAL A 260 0.92 -2.24 30.67
C VAL A 260 -0.02 -2.57 31.82
N SER A 261 -0.75 -3.68 31.72
CA SER A 261 -1.42 -4.28 32.87
C SER A 261 -0.45 -5.26 33.52
N GLN A 262 0.10 -4.87 34.67
CA GLN A 262 0.70 -5.81 35.62
C GLN A 262 -0.41 -6.73 36.14
N GLY A 263 -0.22 -8.03 35.97
CA GLY A 263 -1.04 -9.06 36.60
C GLY A 263 -0.45 -9.44 37.96
N SER A 264 -1.35 -9.64 38.91
CA SER A 264 -1.14 -10.33 40.18
C SER A 264 -0.62 -11.75 39.98
#